data_AF-A0A9D8T652-F1
#
_entry.id   AF-A0A9D8T652-F1
#
_cell.length_a   1.000
_cell.length_b   1.000
_cell.length_c   1.000
_cell.angle_alpha   90.00
_cell.angle_beta   90.00
_cell.angle_gamma   90.00
#
_symmetry.space_group_name_H-M   'P 1'
#
loop_
_entity.id
_entity.type
_entity.pdbx_description
1 polymer ?
#
loop_
_entity_poly.entity_id
_entity_poly.type
_entity_poly.pdbx_seq_one_letter_code
_entity_poly.pdbx_strand_id
1 'polypeptide(L)'
;RPEGYDSDQDGMLDWWEKLIGSNAQKANHNDDPDHDGWTLLEDYLEFLSHPYLLMKAGSEATFDAAICFKGFDKQPVYSINSQSDIFAAEIDNSLIKVNAKEKGLGKIVMKVTDAQGDSFEQTLNIAICE
;
A
#
# COMPACT_ATOMS: atom_id res chain seq x y z
N ARG A 1 7.24 -21.00 6.37
CA ARG A 1 7.34 -19.55 6.64
C ARG A 1 7.64 -19.37 8.14
N PRO A 2 8.14 -18.23 8.61
CA PRO A 2 8.31 -18.00 10.04
C PRO A 2 7.00 -18.20 10.80
N GLU A 3 7.09 -18.52 12.09
CA GLU A 3 5.94 -18.52 12.99
C GLU A 3 5.33 -17.11 13.05
N GLY A 4 3.98 -17.01 13.09
CA GLY A 4 3.27 -15.73 13.07
C GLY A 4 3.23 -15.03 11.71
N TYR A 5 3.43 -15.77 10.63
CA TYR A 5 3.29 -15.24 9.27
C TYR A 5 1.82 -15.21 8.81
N ASP A 6 1.10 -16.31 9.04
CA ASP A 6 -0.31 -16.57 8.73
C ASP A 6 -0.70 -17.73 9.67
N SER A 7 -1.14 -17.35 10.87
CA SER A 7 -1.23 -18.24 12.03
C SER A 7 -2.43 -19.17 11.96
N ASP A 8 -3.53 -18.74 11.34
CA ASP A 8 -4.74 -19.54 11.16
C ASP A 8 -4.89 -20.15 9.76
N GLN A 9 -3.92 -19.88 8.87
CA GLN A 9 -3.73 -20.53 7.56
C GLN A 9 -4.85 -20.24 6.59
N ASP A 10 -5.35 -19.02 6.62
CA ASP A 10 -6.56 -18.62 5.92
C ASP A 10 -6.29 -17.78 4.66
N GLY A 11 -5.01 -17.46 4.44
CA GLY A 11 -4.53 -16.72 3.28
C GLY A 11 -4.30 -15.23 3.56
N MET A 12 -4.77 -14.72 4.69
CA MET A 12 -4.40 -13.39 5.21
C MET A 12 -3.14 -13.49 6.08
N LEU A 13 -2.35 -12.41 6.13
CA LEU A 13 -1.15 -12.40 6.97
C LEU A 13 -1.47 -11.75 8.31
N ASP A 14 -0.84 -12.26 9.38
CA ASP A 14 -1.07 -11.77 10.74
C ASP A 14 -0.92 -10.25 10.87
N TRP A 15 0.02 -9.64 10.13
CA TRP A 15 0.23 -8.19 10.18
C TRP A 15 -0.94 -7.41 9.60
N TRP A 16 -1.57 -7.93 8.54
CA TRP A 16 -2.71 -7.32 7.88
C TRP A 16 -3.92 -7.37 8.82
N GLU A 17 -4.20 -8.55 9.34
CA GLU A 17 -5.33 -8.78 10.23
C GLU A 17 -5.24 -7.93 11.50
N LYS A 18 -4.05 -7.85 12.12
CA LYS A 18 -3.81 -6.96 13.26
C LYS A 18 -4.01 -5.49 12.91
N LEU A 19 -3.65 -5.08 11.68
CA LEU A 19 -3.76 -3.70 11.23
C LEU A 19 -5.21 -3.28 10.99
N ILE A 20 -6.03 -4.16 10.42
CA ILE A 20 -7.46 -3.92 10.16
C ILE A 20 -8.37 -4.27 11.35
N GLY A 21 -7.82 -4.87 12.41
CA GLY A 21 -8.57 -5.27 13.59
C GLY A 21 -9.32 -6.60 13.48
N SER A 22 -8.94 -7.46 12.53
CA SER A 22 -9.38 -8.86 12.45
C SER A 22 -8.64 -9.75 13.47
N ASN A 23 -8.90 -11.06 13.45
CA ASN A 23 -8.35 -12.04 14.37
C ASN A 23 -7.45 -13.07 13.67
N ALA A 24 -6.15 -12.82 13.72
CA ALA A 24 -5.11 -13.69 13.16
C ALA A 24 -4.98 -15.09 13.78
N GLN A 25 -5.92 -15.53 14.60
CA GLN A 25 -5.96 -16.88 15.18
C GLN A 25 -7.25 -17.62 14.83
N LYS A 26 -8.07 -17.05 13.94
CA LYS A 26 -9.36 -17.60 13.54
C LYS A 26 -9.52 -17.33 12.05
N ALA A 27 -9.47 -18.41 11.26
CA ALA A 27 -9.67 -18.38 9.81
C ALA A 27 -11.03 -17.76 9.44
N ASN A 28 -11.06 -16.44 9.32
CA ASN A 28 -12.24 -15.61 9.17
C ASN A 28 -12.20 -14.74 7.92
N HIS A 29 -11.30 -15.06 6.99
CA HIS A 29 -11.21 -14.47 5.64
C HIS A 29 -12.54 -14.29 4.91
N ASN A 30 -13.56 -15.13 5.15
CA ASN A 30 -14.88 -15.03 4.52
C ASN A 30 -15.87 -14.15 5.29
N ASP A 31 -15.50 -13.62 6.46
CA ASP A 31 -16.33 -12.65 7.18
C ASP A 31 -16.38 -11.34 6.36
N ASP A 32 -17.53 -10.66 6.43
CA ASP A 32 -17.79 -9.33 5.85
C ASP A 32 -18.37 -8.48 7.00
N PRO A 33 -17.51 -7.91 7.87
CA PRO A 33 -17.93 -7.27 9.10
C PRO A 33 -18.55 -5.87 8.91
N ASP A 34 -18.26 -5.19 7.81
CA ASP A 34 -18.82 -3.87 7.49
C ASP A 34 -19.99 -3.92 6.49
N HIS A 35 -20.29 -5.11 5.95
CA HIS A 35 -21.43 -5.43 5.09
C HIS A 35 -21.42 -4.67 3.76
N ASP A 36 -20.23 -4.47 3.19
CA ASP A 36 -20.07 -3.83 1.88
C ASP A 36 -20.07 -4.83 0.70
N GLY A 37 -20.13 -6.13 1.01
CA GLY A 37 -20.15 -7.22 0.05
C GLY A 37 -18.76 -7.75 -0.34
N TRP A 38 -17.70 -7.25 0.28
CA TRP A 38 -16.34 -7.76 0.18
C TRP A 38 -15.96 -8.50 1.45
N THR A 39 -15.31 -9.64 1.28
CA THR A 39 -14.75 -10.40 2.39
C THR A 39 -13.40 -9.83 2.80
N LEU A 40 -12.99 -10.11 4.04
CA LEU A 40 -11.67 -9.69 4.54
C LEU A 40 -10.50 -10.12 3.65
N LEU A 41 -10.60 -11.29 3.00
CA LEU A 41 -9.58 -11.74 2.05
C LEU A 41 -9.64 -10.99 0.72
N GLU A 42 -10.80 -10.59 0.24
CA GLU A 42 -10.90 -9.79 -0.98
C GLU A 42 -10.29 -8.40 -0.79
N ASP A 43 -10.49 -7.77 0.37
CA ASP A 43 -9.81 -6.52 0.74
C ASP A 43 -8.29 -6.70 0.79
N TYR A 44 -7.82 -7.82 1.35
CA TYR A 44 -6.40 -8.11 1.39
C TYR A 44 -5.80 -8.32 -0.02
N LEU A 45 -6.52 -9.02 -0.89
CA LEU A 45 -6.10 -9.24 -2.27
C LEU A 45 -6.13 -7.95 -3.10
N GLU A 46 -7.10 -7.06 -2.87
CA GLU A 46 -7.11 -5.70 -3.44
C GLU A 46 -5.84 -4.95 -3.03
N PHE A 47 -5.50 -4.98 -1.73
CA PHE A 47 -4.32 -4.30 -1.23
C PHE A 47 -3.05 -4.81 -1.91
N LEU A 48 -2.92 -6.12 -2.04
CA LEU A 48 -1.77 -6.78 -2.68
C LEU A 48 -1.73 -6.63 -4.21
N SER A 49 -2.85 -6.29 -4.85
CA SER A 49 -2.90 -6.08 -6.29
C SER A 49 -2.13 -4.83 -6.75
N HIS A 50 -1.80 -3.96 -5.79
CA HIS A 50 -0.99 -2.76 -5.98
C HIS A 50 0.42 -2.93 -5.39
N PRO A 51 1.44 -2.21 -5.90
CA PRO A 51 2.69 -2.07 -5.16
C PRO A 51 2.41 -1.50 -3.78
N TYR A 52 3.15 -1.93 -2.76
CA TYR A 52 2.95 -1.47 -1.40
C TYR A 52 4.25 -1.29 -0.62
N LEU A 53 4.20 -0.42 0.39
CA LEU A 53 5.22 -0.31 1.44
C LEU A 53 4.66 -0.84 2.75
N LEU A 54 5.44 -1.71 3.41
CA LEU A 54 5.20 -2.15 4.77
C LEU A 54 6.20 -1.43 5.69
N MET A 55 5.69 -0.61 6.60
CA MET A 55 6.46 0.32 7.42
C MET A 55 6.08 0.20 8.89
N LYS A 56 6.92 0.77 9.77
CA LYS A 56 6.58 0.97 11.20
C LYS A 56 6.28 2.43 11.47
N ALA A 57 5.42 2.70 12.45
CA ALA A 57 5.17 4.07 12.90
C ALA A 57 6.50 4.76 13.31
N GLY A 58 6.68 6.02 12.89
CA GLY A 58 7.91 6.79 13.12
C GLY A 58 9.10 6.46 12.21
N SER A 59 8.94 5.54 11.25
CA SER A 59 10.00 5.21 10.28
C SER A 59 9.90 6.00 8.98
N GLU A 60 10.98 6.00 8.20
CA GLU A 60 11.00 6.52 6.84
C GLU A 60 11.35 5.42 5.84
N ALA A 61 10.79 5.51 4.64
CA ALA A 61 11.10 4.65 3.52
C ALA A 61 11.13 5.45 2.22
N THR A 62 11.82 4.91 1.23
CA THR A 62 11.88 5.46 -0.12
C THR A 62 11.42 4.42 -1.13
N PHE A 63 10.59 4.83 -2.07
CA PHE A 63 10.10 4.02 -3.17
C PHE A 63 10.39 4.70 -4.50
N ASP A 64 10.95 3.97 -5.47
CA ASP A 64 11.20 4.51 -6.81
C ASP A 64 9.98 4.24 -7.71
N ALA A 65 9.22 5.30 -7.99
CA ALA A 65 8.05 5.27 -8.85
C ALA A 65 8.36 4.78 -10.26
N ALA A 66 9.58 5.00 -10.77
CA ALA A 66 9.96 4.61 -12.13
C ALA A 66 9.81 3.10 -12.38
N ILE A 67 9.93 2.27 -11.34
CA ILE A 67 9.75 0.82 -11.44
C ILE A 67 8.32 0.46 -11.90
N CYS A 68 7.32 1.26 -11.54
CA CYS A 68 5.93 1.07 -11.94
C CYS A 68 5.60 1.60 -13.34
N PHE A 69 6.47 2.43 -13.93
CA PHE A 69 6.20 3.16 -15.17
C PHE A 69 7.27 2.94 -16.24
N LYS A 70 7.89 1.74 -16.29
CA LYS A 70 9.00 1.43 -17.22
C LYS A 70 8.72 1.66 -18.71
N GLY A 71 7.45 1.77 -19.12
CA GLY A 71 7.06 2.10 -20.50
C GLY A 71 7.14 3.59 -20.86
N PHE A 72 7.34 4.48 -19.88
CA PHE A 72 7.44 5.92 -20.08
C PHE A 72 8.92 6.33 -20.17
N ASP A 73 9.48 6.34 -21.39
CA ASP A 73 10.91 6.59 -21.65
C ASP A 73 11.19 7.99 -22.24
N LYS A 74 10.16 8.71 -22.67
CA LYS A 74 10.25 10.06 -23.25
C LYS A 74 10.17 11.16 -22.20
N GLN A 75 11.25 11.33 -21.44
CA GLN A 75 11.39 12.36 -20.39
C GLN A 75 10.22 12.30 -19.37
N PRO A 76 10.05 11.17 -18.66
CA PRO A 76 8.95 11.02 -17.71
C PRO A 76 9.07 12.04 -16.57
N VAL A 77 7.95 12.68 -16.26
CA VAL A 77 7.78 13.51 -15.06
C VAL A 77 6.81 12.82 -14.14
N TYR A 78 7.18 12.71 -12.86
CA TYR A 78 6.37 12.04 -11.85
C TYR A 78 5.73 13.05 -10.90
N SER A 79 4.52 12.75 -10.47
CA SER A 79 3.84 13.49 -9.40
C SER A 79 3.08 12.52 -8.50
N ILE A 80 2.78 12.97 -7.30
CA ILE A 80 2.01 12.19 -6.32
C ILE A 80 0.82 12.99 -5.81
N ASN A 81 -0.26 12.29 -5.49
CA ASN A 81 -1.34 12.78 -4.67
C ASN A 81 -1.47 11.86 -3.44
N SER A 82 -1.23 12.43 -2.27
CA SER A 82 -1.36 11.74 -0.99
C SER A 82 -2.06 12.66 0.00
N GLN A 83 -3.27 12.29 0.41
CA GLN A 83 -3.98 12.93 1.51
C GLN A 83 -4.10 11.91 2.64
N SER A 84 -3.33 12.12 3.71
CA SER A 84 -3.28 11.20 4.84
C SER A 84 -2.85 11.92 6.11
N ASP A 85 -3.49 11.57 7.23
CA ASP A 85 -3.07 12.04 8.55
C ASP A 85 -1.99 11.13 9.16
N ILE A 86 -1.88 9.89 8.70
CA ILE A 86 -1.01 8.85 9.28
C ILE A 86 0.39 8.80 8.67
N PHE A 87 0.64 9.48 7.54
CA PHE A 87 1.98 9.67 6.97
C PHE A 87 2.11 11.01 6.24
N ALA A 88 3.35 11.39 5.91
CA ALA A 88 3.65 12.43 4.94
C ALA A 88 4.44 11.82 3.77
N ALA A 89 4.22 12.30 2.55
CA ALA A 89 4.94 11.84 1.38
C ALA A 89 5.36 13.02 0.50
N GLU A 90 6.57 12.95 -0.02
CA GLU A 90 7.14 13.91 -0.95
C GLU A 90 7.82 13.15 -2.08
N ILE A 91 7.85 13.75 -3.27
CA ILE A 91 8.53 13.17 -4.44
C ILE A 91 9.67 14.08 -4.88
N ASP A 92 10.84 13.49 -5.09
CA ASP A 92 11.99 14.10 -5.75
C ASP A 92 12.39 13.25 -6.96
N ASN A 93 12.24 13.81 -8.16
CA ASN A 93 12.31 13.09 -9.42
C ASN A 93 11.37 11.88 -9.43
N SER A 94 11.87 10.66 -9.30
CA SER A 94 11.08 9.43 -9.21
C SER A 94 11.01 8.84 -7.80
N LEU A 95 11.78 9.39 -6.86
CA LEU A 95 11.90 8.85 -5.50
C LEU A 95 10.84 9.46 -4.61
N ILE A 96 9.89 8.63 -4.18
CA ILE A 96 8.88 8.98 -3.20
C ILE A 96 9.45 8.68 -1.82
N LYS A 97 9.63 9.72 -1.00
CA LYS A 97 10.00 9.58 0.42
C LYS A 97 8.72 9.59 1.26
N VAL A 98 8.49 8.54 2.03
CA VAL A 98 7.36 8.41 2.95
C VAL A 98 7.86 8.47 4.39
N ASN A 99 7.22 9.30 5.22
CA ASN A 99 7.46 9.40 6.65
C ASN A 99 6.20 8.95 7.40
N ALA A 100 6.27 7.79 8.05
CA ALA A 100 5.17 7.20 8.78
C ALA A 100 5.00 7.86 10.16
N LYS A 101 3.77 8.23 10.52
CA LYS A 101 3.44 8.88 11.80
C LYS A 101 2.68 7.95 12.72
N GLU A 102 1.56 7.41 12.25
CA GLU A 102 0.64 6.59 13.04
C GLU A 102 0.33 5.28 12.31
N LYS A 103 -0.12 4.28 13.05
CA LYS A 103 -0.52 2.99 12.47
C LYS A 103 -1.78 3.15 11.61
N GLY A 104 -1.83 2.40 10.52
CA GLY A 104 -3.00 2.36 9.66
C GLY A 104 -2.67 2.03 8.21
N LEU A 105 -3.71 2.08 7.39
CA LEU A 105 -3.64 1.93 5.95
C LEU A 105 -3.78 3.28 5.27
N GLY A 106 -3.08 3.45 4.16
CA GLY A 106 -3.29 4.59 3.29
C GLY A 106 -2.76 4.33 1.90
N LYS A 107 -2.88 5.33 1.04
CA LYS A 107 -2.54 5.21 -0.37
C LYS A 107 -1.93 6.49 -0.92
N ILE A 108 -1.03 6.32 -1.88
CA ILE A 108 -0.45 7.39 -2.67
C ILE A 108 -0.83 7.12 -4.12
N VAL A 109 -1.52 8.04 -4.77
CA VAL A 109 -1.74 7.96 -6.21
C VAL A 109 -0.53 8.55 -6.91
N MET A 110 0.24 7.70 -7.59
CA MET A 110 1.39 8.10 -8.39
C MET A 110 0.93 8.36 -9.82
N LYS A 111 1.49 9.38 -10.44
CA LYS A 111 1.25 9.70 -11.84
C LYS A 111 2.57 9.88 -12.57
N VAL A 112 2.63 9.38 -13.80
CA VAL A 112 3.68 9.70 -14.77
C VAL A 112 3.07 10.46 -15.94
N THR A 113 3.80 11.43 -16.49
CA THR A 113 3.45 12.11 -17.76
C THR A 113 4.71 12.22 -18.61
N ASP A 114 4.63 11.86 -19.89
CA ASP A 114 5.75 11.98 -20.82
C ASP A 114 5.76 13.35 -21.55
N ALA A 115 6.81 13.62 -22.32
CA ALA A 115 6.94 14.86 -23.10
C ALA A 115 5.88 15.02 -24.21
N GLN A 116 5.15 13.97 -24.57
CA GLN A 116 4.07 14.00 -25.55
C GLN A 116 2.70 14.26 -24.90
N GLY A 117 2.64 14.24 -23.57
CA GLY A 117 1.42 14.44 -22.78
C GLY A 117 0.66 13.14 -22.47
N ASP A 118 1.22 11.97 -22.82
CA ASP A 118 0.66 10.69 -22.41
C ASP A 118 0.84 10.55 -20.89
N SER A 119 -0.18 10.05 -20.20
CA SER A 119 -0.13 9.88 -18.74
C SER A 119 -0.77 8.60 -18.26
N PHE A 120 -0.28 8.10 -17.12
CA PHE A 120 -0.82 6.93 -16.45
C PHE A 120 -0.74 7.13 -14.94
N GLU A 121 -1.73 6.59 -14.23
CA GLU A 121 -1.84 6.67 -12.77
C GLU A 121 -1.81 5.27 -12.19
N GLN A 122 -1.13 5.11 -11.06
CA GLN A 122 -1.08 3.86 -10.32
C GLN A 122 -1.04 4.13 -8.81
N THR A 123 -1.75 3.30 -8.06
CA THR A 123 -1.77 3.38 -6.60
C THR A 123 -0.54 2.69 -6.02
N LEU A 124 0.09 3.34 -5.03
CA LEU A 124 1.02 2.75 -4.08
C LEU A 124 0.32 2.66 -2.72
N ASN A 125 0.13 1.44 -2.25
CA ASN A 125 -0.49 1.17 -0.97
C ASN A 125 0.52 1.29 0.17
N ILE A 126 0.08 1.78 1.33
CA ILE A 126 0.92 2.01 2.51
C ILE A 126 0.29 1.27 3.69
N ALA A 127 1.03 0.34 4.28
CA ALA A 127 0.67 -0.31 5.52
C ALA A 127 1.68 0.10 6.61
N ILE A 128 1.20 0.79 7.64
CA ILE A 128 2.00 1.21 8.78
C ILE A 128 1.60 0.34 9.97
N CYS A 129 2.45 -0.64 10.26
CA CYS A 129 2.30 -1.53 11.40
C CYS A 129 2.90 -0.91 12.67
N GLU A 130 2.69 -1.59 13.80
CA GLU A 130 3.31 -1.27 15.10
C GLU A 130 4.84 -1.39 15.08
#